data_AF-A0A267T8F7-F1
#
_entry.id   AF-A0A267T8F7-F1
#
_cell.length_a   1.000
_cell.length_b   1.000
_cell.length_c   1.000
_cell.angle_alpha   90.00
_cell.angle_beta   90.00
_cell.angle_gamma   90.00
#
_symmetry.space_group_name_H-M   'P 1'
#
loop_
_entity.id
_entity.type
_entity.pdbx_description
1 polymer ?
#
loop_
_entity_poly.entity_id
_entity_poly.type
_entity_poly.pdbx_seq_one_letter_code
_entity_poly.pdbx_strand_id
1 'polypeptide(L)'
;MGYKNIGQANKSLPIYKQYYISIMPLSKMKIKTIILVSLAMLSFTNSGKFEPSETIDIFGDTVGRLPINSNRKLDISTITKWLIDNYFFGRKLHVDLVKTVKEVSIFKISVKGELATSVRRDYTFITIRNKNSFLLPIEFIQFSDIDDKMMLGGIYNYREFDYYFIYDIIGEQLTRTFDSRKVKTGVKIGYYRDDECVEYYPKRLLFDNEKKTSIFFRGIVKNFCRKGHDRVIQQKKPLTKEEISIRIDYNGKFWVYNERSKYKFW
;
A
#
# COMPACT_ATOMS: atom_id res chain seq x y z
N MET A 1 -54.11 -42.87 -11.28
CA MET A 1 -53.79 -41.78 -12.22
C MET A 1 -52.31 -41.87 -12.54
N GLY A 2 -51.98 -42.07 -13.82
CA GLY A 2 -50.69 -42.58 -14.27
C GLY A 2 -49.59 -41.54 -14.49
N TYR A 3 -48.37 -42.05 -14.54
CA TYR A 3 -47.18 -41.37 -15.04
C TYR A 3 -47.29 -41.09 -16.55
N LYS A 4 -46.77 -39.94 -17.00
CA LYS A 4 -46.28 -39.77 -18.37
C LYS A 4 -44.96 -39.01 -18.35
N ASN A 5 -44.11 -39.43 -19.26
CA ASN A 5 -42.66 -39.28 -19.31
C ASN A 5 -42.29 -38.59 -20.65
N ILE A 6 -41.10 -37.98 -20.69
CA ILE A 6 -40.30 -37.62 -21.89
C ILE A 6 -40.73 -36.32 -22.63
N GLY A 7 -39.85 -35.36 -22.96
CA GLY A 7 -38.40 -35.50 -23.12
C GLY A 7 -37.55 -34.22 -23.24
N GLN A 8 -36.27 -34.54 -23.46
CA GLN A 8 -35.05 -33.76 -23.50
C GLN A 8 -34.97 -32.73 -24.65
N ALA A 9 -34.21 -31.65 -24.42
CA ALA A 9 -33.07 -31.28 -25.28
C ALA A 9 -32.16 -30.22 -24.63
N ASN A 10 -30.95 -30.67 -24.30
CA ASN A 10 -29.64 -29.99 -24.23
C ASN A 10 -29.55 -28.46 -24.50
N LYS A 11 -28.90 -27.74 -23.57
CA LYS A 11 -27.64 -27.05 -23.88
C LYS A 11 -26.76 -26.90 -22.63
N SER A 12 -25.50 -27.22 -22.86
CA SER A 12 -24.34 -27.41 -21.98
C SER A 12 -23.84 -26.17 -21.23
N LEU A 13 -23.24 -26.45 -20.08
CA LEU A 13 -22.49 -25.56 -19.17
C LEU A 13 -21.17 -25.02 -19.77
N PRO A 14 -20.39 -24.21 -19.03
CA PRO A 14 -19.34 -24.88 -18.26
C PRO A 14 -19.25 -24.49 -16.79
N ILE A 15 -19.09 -25.56 -16.01
CA ILE A 15 -18.79 -25.66 -14.59
C ILE A 15 -17.31 -25.29 -14.38
N TYR A 16 -17.03 -24.60 -13.29
CA TYR A 16 -15.68 -24.33 -12.77
C TYR A 16 -14.87 -25.61 -12.60
N LYS A 17 -13.72 -25.71 -13.28
CA LYS A 17 -12.71 -26.75 -13.02
C LYS A 17 -12.07 -26.52 -11.64
N GLN A 18 -12.31 -27.43 -10.71
CA GLN A 18 -11.41 -27.71 -9.59
C GLN A 18 -10.16 -28.41 -10.14
N TYR A 19 -8.97 -27.85 -9.88
CA TYR A 19 -7.70 -28.49 -10.18
C TYR A 19 -7.35 -29.46 -9.04
N TYR A 20 -7.51 -30.75 -9.27
CA TYR A 20 -6.84 -31.79 -8.49
C TYR A 20 -5.42 -31.96 -9.04
N ILE A 21 -4.41 -31.71 -8.21
CA ILE A 21 -3.03 -32.11 -8.50
C ILE A 21 -2.96 -33.63 -8.30
N SER A 22 -2.93 -34.37 -9.40
CA SER A 22 -2.60 -35.80 -9.39
C SER A 22 -1.09 -35.96 -9.29
N ILE A 23 -0.63 -36.54 -8.18
CA ILE A 23 0.78 -36.93 -8.00
C ILE A 23 1.01 -38.17 -8.85
N MET A 24 1.71 -38.03 -9.97
CA MET A 24 2.20 -39.18 -10.75
C MET A 24 3.40 -39.83 -10.03
N PRO A 25 3.47 -41.17 -9.95
CA PRO A 25 4.65 -41.85 -9.44
C PRO A 25 5.85 -41.71 -10.40
N LEU A 26 7.00 -41.41 -9.80
CA LEU A 26 8.29 -41.04 -10.41
C LEU A 26 9.01 -42.12 -11.25
N SER A 27 8.32 -43.17 -11.71
CA SER A 27 9.00 -44.32 -12.32
C SER A 27 9.21 -44.27 -13.84
N LYS A 28 8.91 -43.14 -14.53
CA LYS A 28 9.00 -43.06 -16.00
C LYS A 28 9.52 -41.74 -16.61
N MET A 29 10.40 -41.00 -15.94
CA MET A 29 11.12 -39.89 -16.59
C MET A 29 12.58 -40.26 -16.91
N LYS A 30 12.94 -40.15 -18.19
CA LYS A 30 14.26 -40.46 -18.76
C LYS A 30 15.34 -39.54 -18.15
N ILE A 31 16.45 -40.15 -17.74
CA ILE A 31 17.59 -39.58 -17.00
C ILE A 31 18.23 -38.32 -17.66
N LYS A 32 18.04 -38.08 -18.96
CA LYS A 32 18.58 -36.89 -19.64
C LYS A 32 17.89 -35.56 -19.27
N THR A 33 16.67 -35.59 -18.74
CA THR A 33 15.97 -34.35 -18.32
C THR A 33 16.39 -33.88 -16.93
N ILE A 34 16.91 -34.77 -16.08
CA ILE A 34 17.31 -34.44 -14.70
C ILE A 34 18.59 -33.59 -14.68
N ILE A 35 19.52 -33.80 -15.61
CA ILE A 35 20.79 -33.08 -15.64
C ILE A 35 20.61 -31.60 -16.03
N LEU A 36 19.63 -31.27 -16.88
CA LEU A 36 19.36 -29.87 -17.25
C LEU A 36 18.65 -29.08 -16.13
N VAL A 37 17.85 -29.74 -15.29
CA VAL A 37 17.21 -29.09 -14.14
C VAL A 37 18.20 -28.88 -13.00
N SER A 38 19.18 -29.77 -12.83
CA SER A 38 20.23 -29.62 -11.83
C SER A 38 21.24 -28.51 -12.16
N LEU A 39 21.60 -28.30 -13.42
CA LEU A 39 22.51 -27.20 -13.79
C LEU A 39 21.86 -25.80 -13.70
N ALA A 40 20.55 -25.67 -13.93
CA ALA A 40 19.84 -24.40 -13.75
C ALA A 40 19.66 -24.01 -12.27
N MET A 41 19.63 -25.00 -11.38
CA MET A 41 19.60 -24.79 -9.92
C MET A 41 21.00 -24.46 -9.34
N LEU A 42 22.07 -24.90 -9.99
CA LEU A 42 23.45 -24.68 -9.54
C LEU A 42 24.03 -23.32 -9.98
N SER A 43 23.41 -22.60 -10.92
CA SER A 43 23.75 -21.22 -11.26
C SER A 43 23.21 -20.16 -10.28
N PHE A 44 22.52 -20.57 -9.21
CA PHE A 44 22.06 -19.67 -8.13
C PHE A 44 22.84 -19.83 -6.81
N THR A 45 23.88 -20.66 -6.77
CA THR A 45 24.68 -20.87 -5.55
C THR A 45 26.18 -20.75 -5.82
N ASN A 46 26.65 -19.56 -6.20
CA ASN A 46 28.01 -19.15 -5.87
C ASN A 46 28.24 -17.64 -6.08
N SER A 47 27.91 -16.84 -5.06
CA SER A 47 28.66 -15.63 -4.70
C SER A 47 28.15 -15.07 -3.38
N GLY A 48 28.98 -15.19 -2.34
CA GLY A 48 28.87 -14.39 -1.11
C GLY A 48 27.87 -14.91 -0.09
N LYS A 49 28.39 -15.26 1.10
CA LYS A 49 27.59 -15.40 2.32
C LYS A 49 26.83 -14.08 2.57
N PHE A 50 25.55 -14.05 2.23
CA PHE A 50 24.60 -13.09 2.79
C PHE A 50 23.92 -13.78 3.96
N GLU A 51 24.24 -13.35 5.18
CA GLU A 51 23.40 -13.68 6.33
C GLU A 51 22.02 -13.05 6.12
N PRO A 52 20.93 -13.76 6.42
CA PRO A 52 19.59 -13.29 6.13
C PRO A 52 19.21 -12.19 7.13
N SER A 53 19.51 -10.93 6.80
CA SER A 53 18.89 -9.80 7.49
C SER A 53 17.46 -9.69 6.96
N GLU A 54 16.50 -10.16 7.77
CA GLU A 54 15.06 -9.85 7.71
C GLU A 54 14.49 -9.65 6.30
N THR A 55 13.90 -10.71 5.73
CA THR A 55 13.03 -10.65 4.55
C THR A 55 12.03 -9.49 4.68
N ILE A 56 12.15 -8.50 3.80
CA ILE A 56 11.20 -7.38 3.70
C ILE A 56 10.29 -7.68 2.52
N ASP A 57 9.05 -8.04 2.82
CA ASP A 57 8.01 -8.15 1.82
C ASP A 57 7.57 -6.74 1.40
N ILE A 58 7.98 -6.35 0.19
CA ILE A 58 7.72 -5.04 -0.44
C ILE A 58 6.27 -4.96 -0.95
N PHE A 59 5.55 -6.07 -0.88
CA PHE A 59 4.14 -6.21 -1.27
C PHE A 59 3.21 -6.37 -0.05
N GLY A 60 3.79 -6.59 1.13
CA GLY A 60 3.14 -6.53 2.44
C GLY A 60 3.25 -5.15 3.10
N ASP A 61 2.48 -4.95 4.16
CA ASP A 61 2.36 -3.73 4.99
C ASP A 61 3.65 -3.22 5.67
N THR A 62 4.80 -3.70 5.26
CA THR A 62 6.03 -3.71 6.03
C THR A 62 6.88 -2.48 5.77
N VAL A 63 7.46 -1.95 6.84
CA VAL A 63 8.58 -1.02 6.77
C VAL A 63 9.82 -1.84 6.47
N GLY A 64 10.48 -1.56 5.36
CA GLY A 64 11.73 -2.24 5.03
C GLY A 64 12.94 -1.53 5.62
N ARG A 65 13.71 -2.17 6.51
CA ARG A 65 15.04 -1.68 6.94
C ARG A 65 16.09 -2.06 5.89
N LEU A 66 16.86 -1.08 5.44
CA LEU A 66 17.73 -1.23 4.29
C LEU A 66 19.20 -1.09 4.67
N PRO A 67 20.08 -1.96 4.14
CA PRO A 67 21.51 -1.99 4.48
C PRO A 67 22.32 -0.88 3.81
N ILE A 68 21.70 0.19 3.28
CA ILE A 68 22.45 1.36 2.80
C ILE A 68 23.01 2.11 4.01
N ASN A 69 24.08 1.58 4.58
CA ASN A 69 24.88 2.28 5.56
C ASN A 69 25.94 3.07 4.81
N SER A 70 25.62 4.33 4.51
CA SER A 70 26.52 5.22 3.79
C SER A 70 27.05 6.27 4.76
N ASN A 71 28.37 6.26 4.97
CA ASN A 71 29.11 7.33 5.65
C ASN A 71 29.09 8.66 4.88
N ARG A 72 28.45 8.70 3.71
CA ARG A 72 28.34 9.86 2.83
C ARG A 72 26.88 10.25 2.64
N LYS A 73 26.65 11.55 2.38
CA LYS A 73 25.36 12.05 1.93
C LYS A 73 24.98 11.34 0.63
N LEU A 74 23.96 10.51 0.67
CA LEU A 74 23.46 9.79 -0.50
C LEU A 74 22.82 10.79 -1.47
N ASP A 75 23.30 10.83 -2.71
CA ASP A 75 22.65 11.58 -3.77
C ASP A 75 21.48 10.80 -4.39
N ILE A 76 20.62 11.53 -5.12
CA ILE A 76 19.43 10.97 -5.76
C ILE A 76 19.81 9.85 -6.74
N SER A 77 20.93 9.99 -7.46
CA SER A 77 21.34 9.02 -8.47
C SER A 77 21.72 7.66 -7.86
N THR A 78 22.43 7.69 -6.74
CA THR A 78 22.88 6.52 -5.97
C THR A 78 21.68 5.81 -5.37
N ILE A 79 20.76 6.56 -4.75
CA ILE A 79 19.52 6.02 -4.18
C ILE A 79 18.67 5.38 -5.28
N THR A 80 18.49 6.09 -6.40
CA THR A 80 17.69 5.60 -7.53
C THR A 80 18.25 4.29 -8.07
N LYS A 81 19.56 4.23 -8.34
CA LYS A 81 20.22 3.02 -8.82
C LYS A 81 20.03 1.87 -7.84
N TRP A 82 20.31 2.10 -6.56
CA TRP A 82 20.18 1.07 -5.53
C TRP A 82 18.74 0.55 -5.40
N LEU A 83 17.74 1.43 -5.45
CA LEU A 83 16.32 1.04 -5.39
C LEU A 83 15.91 0.20 -6.61
N ILE A 84 16.40 0.55 -7.81
CA ILE A 84 16.15 -0.24 -9.03
C ILE A 84 16.80 -1.62 -8.89
N ASP A 85 18.06 -1.67 -8.48
CA ASP A 85 18.84 -2.91 -8.41
C ASP A 85 18.28 -3.90 -7.38
N ASN A 86 17.65 -3.42 -6.30
CA ASN A 86 17.22 -4.26 -5.19
C ASN A 86 15.70 -4.45 -5.05
N TYR A 87 14.86 -3.48 -5.49
CA TYR A 87 13.42 -3.46 -5.19
C TYR A 87 12.54 -3.31 -6.44
N PHE A 88 13.00 -2.56 -7.43
CA PHE A 88 12.20 -2.16 -8.58
C PHE A 88 12.86 -2.57 -9.90
N PHE A 89 13.32 -3.82 -9.97
CA PHE A 89 14.06 -4.36 -11.12
C PHE A 89 13.32 -4.11 -12.44
N GLY A 90 14.04 -3.53 -13.41
CA GLY A 90 13.50 -3.22 -14.74
C GLY A 90 12.45 -2.11 -14.76
N ARG A 91 12.24 -1.36 -13.66
CA ARG A 91 11.30 -0.23 -13.60
C ARG A 91 12.02 1.10 -13.70
N LYS A 92 11.31 2.10 -14.23
CA LYS A 92 11.74 3.50 -14.19
C LYS A 92 11.22 4.13 -12.91
N LEU A 93 12.11 4.72 -12.13
CA LEU A 93 11.76 5.46 -10.91
C LEU A 93 11.93 6.95 -11.14
N HIS A 94 11.07 7.73 -10.51
CA HIS A 94 11.30 9.15 -10.25
C HIS A 94 11.54 9.31 -8.76
N VAL A 95 12.66 9.93 -8.38
CA VAL A 95 13.09 10.07 -6.99
C VAL A 95 13.40 11.53 -6.72
N ASP A 96 12.71 12.10 -5.73
CA ASP A 96 12.88 13.50 -5.35
C ASP A 96 13.25 13.61 -3.88
N LEU A 97 14.29 14.38 -3.57
CA LEU A 97 14.58 14.78 -2.19
C LEU A 97 13.52 15.79 -1.74
N VAL A 98 12.74 15.43 -0.73
CA VAL A 98 11.71 16.32 -0.16
C VAL A 98 12.33 17.26 0.87
N LYS A 99 13.09 16.68 1.81
CA LYS A 99 13.61 17.42 2.96
C LYS A 99 14.78 16.68 3.60
N THR A 100 15.73 17.44 4.14
CA THR A 100 16.73 16.96 5.08
C THR A 100 16.59 17.73 6.38
N VAL A 101 16.44 17.04 7.51
CA VAL A 101 16.37 17.62 8.86
C VAL A 101 17.29 16.83 9.78
N LYS A 102 18.25 17.52 10.41
CA LYS A 102 19.30 16.89 11.22
C LYS A 102 20.00 15.79 10.39
N GLU A 103 19.93 14.54 10.84
CA GLU A 103 20.53 13.38 10.18
C GLU A 103 19.56 12.65 9.23
N VAL A 104 18.31 13.07 9.15
CA VAL A 104 17.26 12.39 8.40
C VAL A 104 17.06 13.06 7.05
N SER A 105 17.12 12.29 5.96
CA SER A 105 16.72 12.74 4.62
C SER A 105 15.53 11.92 4.12
N ILE A 106 14.55 12.60 3.53
CA ILE A 106 13.28 12.03 3.10
C ILE A 106 13.15 12.22 1.59
N PHE A 107 12.84 11.14 0.90
CA PHE A 107 12.70 11.08 -0.55
C PHE A 107 11.32 10.56 -0.93
N LYS A 108 10.70 11.19 -1.93
CA LYS A 108 9.54 10.64 -2.63
C LYS A 108 10.04 9.74 -3.74
N ILE A 109 9.39 8.59 -3.91
CA ILE A 109 9.65 7.68 -5.01
C ILE A 109 8.33 7.43 -5.72
N SER A 110 8.30 7.67 -7.03
CA SER A 110 7.19 7.29 -7.89
C SER A 110 7.68 6.30 -8.95
N VAL A 111 7.08 5.11 -8.98
CA VAL A 111 7.32 4.09 -10.00
C VAL A 111 6.54 4.46 -11.26
N LYS A 112 7.23 4.57 -12.39
CA LYS A 112 6.64 4.93 -13.68
C LYS A 112 6.36 3.69 -14.53
N GLY A 113 5.41 3.84 -15.45
CA GLY A 113 5.02 2.82 -16.43
C GLY A 113 3.70 2.15 -16.11
N GLU A 114 3.35 1.17 -16.95
CA GLU A 114 2.17 0.34 -16.73
C GLU A 114 2.44 -0.65 -15.60
N LEU A 115 1.60 -0.54 -14.57
CA LEU A 115 1.60 -1.38 -13.39
C LEU A 115 0.20 -1.91 -13.20
N ALA A 116 0.09 -3.18 -12.78
CA ALA A 116 -1.18 -3.74 -12.35
C ALA A 116 -1.82 -2.81 -11.31
N THR A 117 -3.14 -2.68 -11.33
CA THR A 117 -3.89 -1.77 -10.44
C THR A 117 -3.67 -2.05 -8.96
N SER A 118 -3.25 -3.28 -8.61
CA SER A 118 -2.89 -3.68 -7.25
C SER A 118 -1.50 -3.22 -6.80
N VAL A 119 -0.63 -2.79 -7.71
CA VAL A 119 0.76 -2.41 -7.40
C VAL A 119 0.84 -0.94 -7.04
N ARG A 120 1.42 -0.65 -5.87
CA ARG A 120 1.66 0.72 -5.39
C ARG A 120 2.58 1.45 -6.35
N ARG A 121 2.26 2.72 -6.60
CA ARG A 121 3.08 3.60 -7.44
C ARG A 121 3.97 4.51 -6.63
N ASP A 122 3.52 4.90 -5.44
CA ASP A 122 4.20 5.89 -4.62
C ASP A 122 4.72 5.28 -3.32
N TYR A 123 5.97 5.61 -3.02
CA TYR A 123 6.72 5.17 -1.85
C TYR A 123 7.46 6.36 -1.24
N THR A 124 7.84 6.20 0.03
CA THR A 124 8.66 7.16 0.75
C THR A 124 9.92 6.46 1.22
N PHE A 125 11.08 6.97 0.84
CA PHE A 125 12.36 6.49 1.31
C PHE A 125 12.96 7.45 2.33
N ILE A 126 13.41 6.92 3.44
CA ILE A 126 14.01 7.67 4.54
C ILE A 126 15.42 7.14 4.73
N THR A 127 16.40 8.02 4.86
CA THR A 127 17.75 7.63 5.28
C THR A 127 18.13 8.42 6.52
N ILE A 128 18.66 7.71 7.51
CA ILE A 128 19.25 8.27 8.71
C ILE A 128 20.76 8.15 8.54
N ARG A 129 21.45 9.30 8.47
CA ARG A 129 22.89 9.38 8.16
C ARG A 129 23.70 8.44 9.04
N ASN A 130 24.59 7.66 8.43
CA ASN A 130 25.48 6.68 9.06
C ASN A 130 24.76 5.57 9.86
N LYS A 131 23.47 5.36 9.61
CA LYS A 131 22.60 4.46 10.36
C LYS A 131 21.76 3.62 9.39
N ASN A 132 20.44 3.63 9.57
CA ASN A 132 19.50 2.84 8.79
C ASN A 132 18.82 3.66 7.71
N SER A 133 18.46 2.98 6.63
CA SER A 133 17.54 3.51 5.64
C SER A 133 16.25 2.69 5.65
N PHE A 134 15.14 3.30 5.24
CA PHE A 134 13.81 2.70 5.26
C PHE A 134 13.07 2.97 3.96
N LEU A 135 12.43 1.95 3.41
CA LEU A 135 11.47 2.10 2.32
C LEU A 135 10.06 1.87 2.88
N LEU A 136 9.20 2.86 2.72
CA LEU A 136 7.82 2.85 3.21
C LEU A 136 6.83 2.79 2.05
N PRO A 137 5.80 1.93 2.14
CA PRO A 137 4.76 1.81 1.14
C PRO A 137 3.70 2.93 1.25
N ILE A 138 4.13 4.17 1.44
CA ILE A 138 3.27 5.34 1.57
C ILE A 138 3.70 6.48 0.65
N GLU A 139 2.73 7.23 0.16
CA GLU A 139 2.94 8.54 -0.45
C GLU A 139 3.22 9.57 0.66
N PHE A 140 4.36 10.25 0.60
CA PHE A 140 4.71 11.28 1.59
C PHE A 140 3.75 12.47 1.50
N ILE A 141 3.17 12.84 2.64
CA ILE A 141 2.33 14.05 2.77
C ILE A 141 3.00 15.11 3.62
N GLN A 142 3.48 14.75 4.82
CA GLN A 142 4.02 15.73 5.75
C GLN A 142 5.16 15.20 6.60
N PHE A 143 5.96 16.15 7.08
CA PHE A 143 6.96 15.96 8.11
C PHE A 143 6.71 16.97 9.23
N SER A 144 6.69 16.51 10.47
CA SER A 144 6.47 17.35 11.65
C SER A 144 7.55 17.09 12.70
N ASP A 145 7.93 18.15 13.40
CA ASP A 145 8.78 18.09 14.59
C ASP A 145 7.95 18.64 15.75
N ILE A 146 7.52 17.75 16.65
CA ILE A 146 6.61 18.02 17.76
C ILE A 146 7.22 17.41 19.02
N ASP A 147 7.44 18.21 20.06
CA ASP A 147 8.04 17.76 21.33
C ASP A 147 9.36 16.99 21.10
N ASP A 148 10.22 17.51 20.23
CA ASP A 148 11.49 16.92 19.78
C ASP A 148 11.37 15.54 19.11
N LYS A 149 10.16 15.12 18.76
CA LYS A 149 9.89 13.91 17.98
C LYS A 149 9.73 14.27 16.52
N MET A 150 10.64 13.72 15.70
CA MET A 150 10.51 13.77 14.26
C MET A 150 9.48 12.73 13.80
N MET A 151 8.46 13.19 13.10
CA MET A 151 7.36 12.36 12.63
C MET A 151 7.14 12.56 11.14
N LEU A 152 6.73 11.48 10.48
CA LEU A 152 6.45 11.43 9.06
C LEU A 152 5.05 10.88 8.83
N GLY A 153 4.22 11.66 8.14
CA GLY A 153 2.85 11.30 7.79
C GLY A 153 2.70 11.05 6.30
N GLY A 154 1.95 10.01 5.94
CA GLY A 154 1.74 9.68 4.54
C GLY A 154 0.49 8.85 4.27
N ILE A 155 0.14 8.78 3.00
CA ILE A 155 -1.03 8.05 2.51
C ILE A 155 -0.61 6.66 2.10
N TYR A 156 -1.27 5.69 2.71
CA TYR A 156 -1.22 4.30 2.34
C TYR A 156 -2.44 3.97 1.49
N ASN A 157 -2.23 3.78 0.18
CA ASN A 157 -3.27 3.28 -0.72
C ASN A 157 -3.38 1.75 -0.59
N TYR A 158 -4.59 1.21 -0.53
CA TYR A 158 -4.82 -0.23 -0.63
C TYR A 158 -6.16 -0.52 -1.31
N ARG A 159 -6.06 -1.21 -2.45
CA ARG A 159 -7.18 -1.42 -3.37
C ARG A 159 -7.83 -0.08 -3.72
N GLU A 160 -9.12 0.09 -3.45
CA GLU A 160 -9.87 1.30 -3.73
C GLU A 160 -9.87 2.37 -2.63
N PHE A 161 -9.15 2.14 -1.52
CA PHE A 161 -9.16 3.05 -0.37
C PHE A 161 -7.80 3.69 -0.14
N ASP A 162 -7.82 4.93 0.34
CA ASP A 162 -6.66 5.54 0.99
C ASP A 162 -6.82 5.56 2.50
N TYR A 163 -5.72 5.28 3.18
CA TYR A 163 -5.55 5.34 4.61
C TYR A 163 -4.40 6.26 4.96
N TYR A 164 -4.40 6.80 6.17
CA TYR A 164 -3.34 7.64 6.68
C TYR A 164 -2.51 6.95 7.77
N PHE A 165 -1.19 7.01 7.66
CA PHE A 165 -0.24 6.53 8.65
C PHE A 165 0.66 7.66 9.15
N ILE A 166 1.11 7.54 10.40
CA ILE A 166 2.15 8.37 10.99
C ILE A 166 3.23 7.47 11.56
N TYR A 167 4.49 7.82 11.28
CA TYR A 167 5.68 7.15 11.74
C TYR A 167 6.52 8.10 12.59
N ASP A 168 6.97 7.63 13.74
CA ASP A 168 7.96 8.32 14.56
C ASP A 168 9.36 7.83 14.17
N ILE A 169 10.31 8.78 14.08
CA ILE A 169 11.72 8.51 13.82
C ILE A 169 12.48 8.75 15.13
N ILE A 170 12.89 7.66 15.78
CA ILE A 170 13.58 7.71 17.08
C ILE A 170 14.93 7.01 16.95
N GLY A 171 16.01 7.78 17.04
CA GLY A 171 17.37 7.25 16.88
C GLY A 171 17.58 6.65 15.50
N GLU A 172 17.67 5.31 15.43
CA GLU A 172 17.82 4.56 14.18
C GLU A 172 16.57 3.77 13.81
N GLN A 173 15.48 3.94 14.54
CA GLN A 173 14.25 3.17 14.40
C GLN A 173 13.14 4.02 13.80
N LEU A 174 12.27 3.34 13.05
CA LEU A 174 11.05 3.92 12.52
C LEU A 174 9.85 3.11 13.03
N THR A 175 8.98 3.76 13.79
CA THR A 175 7.83 3.09 14.43
C THR A 175 6.53 3.72 13.95
N ARG A 176 5.60 2.91 13.44
CA ARG A 176 4.26 3.41 13.07
C ARG A 176 3.46 3.70 14.34
N THR A 177 3.25 4.97 14.65
CA THR A 177 2.54 5.44 15.84
C THR A 177 1.06 5.72 15.59
N PHE A 178 0.66 5.86 14.32
CA PHE A 178 -0.74 5.94 13.93
C PHE A 178 -1.03 5.12 12.67
N ASP A 179 -2.13 4.37 12.70
CA ASP A 179 -2.66 3.61 11.57
C ASP A 179 -4.18 3.77 11.53
N SER A 180 -4.68 4.59 10.61
CA SER A 180 -6.12 4.84 10.46
C SER A 180 -6.95 3.58 10.17
N ARG A 181 -6.36 2.50 9.64
CA ARG A 181 -7.06 1.22 9.44
C ARG A 181 -7.40 0.53 10.76
N LYS A 182 -6.60 0.80 11.79
CA LYS A 182 -6.78 0.23 13.13
C LYS A 182 -7.72 1.05 14.02
N VAL A 183 -8.12 2.24 13.58
CA VAL A 183 -9.09 3.08 14.30
C VAL A 183 -10.49 2.55 14.02
N LYS A 184 -11.25 2.16 15.06
CA LYS A 184 -12.67 1.71 15.06
C LYS A 184 -13.29 1.63 13.65
N THR A 185 -13.28 0.44 13.03
CA THR A 185 -13.80 0.10 11.68
C THR A 185 -12.97 0.53 10.44
N GLY A 186 -11.86 1.24 10.64
CA GLY A 186 -10.93 1.65 9.59
C GLY A 186 -11.33 2.98 8.95
N VAL A 187 -10.68 4.06 9.35
CA VAL A 187 -10.95 5.42 8.85
C VAL A 187 -10.31 5.61 7.47
N LYS A 188 -11.14 5.74 6.43
CA LYS A 188 -10.73 5.92 5.02
C LYS A 188 -10.63 7.42 4.70
N ILE A 189 -9.53 7.85 4.09
CA ILE A 189 -9.28 9.23 3.65
C ILE A 189 -9.36 9.40 2.11
N GLY A 190 -9.70 8.35 1.38
CA GLY A 190 -9.92 8.33 -0.07
C GLY A 190 -10.76 7.13 -0.49
N TYR A 191 -11.52 7.27 -1.59
CA TYR A 191 -12.27 6.19 -2.23
C TYR A 191 -12.28 6.37 -3.75
N TYR A 192 -11.82 5.35 -4.49
CA TYR A 192 -11.55 5.46 -5.93
C TYR A 192 -12.34 4.50 -6.80
N ARG A 193 -13.07 3.56 -6.20
CA ARG A 193 -13.82 2.58 -7.00
C ARG A 193 -14.98 3.30 -7.66
N ASP A 194 -15.10 3.09 -8.97
CA ASP A 194 -16.21 3.60 -9.77
C ASP A 194 -17.46 2.69 -9.63
N ASP A 195 -17.59 1.94 -8.53
CA ASP A 195 -18.77 1.13 -8.19
C ASP A 195 -19.75 1.95 -7.33
N GLU A 196 -20.44 2.80 -8.06
CA GLU A 196 -21.88 2.95 -7.91
C GLU A 196 -22.44 3.68 -6.67
N CYS A 197 -22.04 3.41 -5.43
CA CYS A 197 -22.77 3.90 -4.27
C CYS A 197 -22.18 5.10 -3.56
N VAL A 198 -20.85 5.24 -3.53
CA VAL A 198 -20.16 6.29 -2.78
C VAL A 198 -19.04 6.88 -3.63
N GLU A 199 -18.87 8.20 -3.60
CA GLU A 199 -17.75 8.88 -4.24
C GLU A 199 -17.27 10.00 -3.32
N TYR A 200 -15.96 10.10 -3.08
CA TYR A 200 -15.38 11.30 -2.48
C TYR A 200 -15.16 12.34 -3.56
N TYR A 201 -15.49 13.59 -3.26
CA TYR A 201 -15.20 14.72 -4.13
C TYR A 201 -14.28 15.71 -3.42
N PRO A 202 -13.00 15.81 -3.83
CA PRO A 202 -12.31 14.97 -4.83
C PRO A 202 -12.13 13.50 -4.36
N LYS A 203 -11.80 12.55 -5.26
CA LYS A 203 -11.67 11.09 -4.97
C LYS A 203 -10.77 10.78 -3.74
N ARG A 204 -9.95 11.76 -3.35
CA ARG A 204 -9.21 11.86 -2.08
C ARG A 204 -9.69 13.06 -1.27
N LEU A 205 -9.80 12.93 0.04
CA LEU A 205 -10.07 14.08 0.91
C LEU A 205 -8.90 15.06 0.92
N LEU A 206 -9.23 16.35 1.00
CA LEU A 206 -8.24 17.41 1.09
C LEU A 206 -7.56 17.35 2.44
N PHE A 207 -6.24 17.16 2.41
CA PHE A 207 -5.39 17.21 3.57
C PHE A 207 -5.12 18.67 3.97
N ASP A 208 -5.23 18.96 5.26
CA ASP A 208 -4.87 20.24 5.84
C ASP A 208 -4.20 20.04 7.21
N ASN A 209 -3.23 20.90 7.51
CA ASN A 209 -2.48 20.92 8.75
C ASN A 209 -2.64 22.29 9.41
N GLU A 210 -3.75 22.46 10.14
CA GLU A 210 -4.14 23.73 10.76
C GLU A 210 -3.15 24.14 11.88
N LYS A 211 -2.61 23.15 12.60
CA LYS A 211 -1.63 23.31 13.68
C LYS A 211 -0.70 22.11 13.67
N LYS A 212 0.56 22.27 14.08
CA LYS A 212 1.53 21.15 14.19
C LYS A 212 0.96 19.90 14.87
N THR A 213 0.01 20.04 15.79
CA THR A 213 -0.61 18.96 16.57
C THR A 213 -1.99 18.50 16.08
N SER A 214 -2.50 18.99 14.94
CA SER A 214 -3.83 18.66 14.43
C SER A 214 -3.82 18.50 12.90
N ILE A 215 -4.26 17.33 12.45
CA ILE A 215 -4.36 16.97 11.04
C ILE A 215 -5.84 16.85 10.67
N PHE A 216 -6.20 17.42 9.52
CA PHE A 216 -7.55 17.37 8.99
C PHE A 216 -7.56 16.71 7.60
N PHE A 217 -8.60 15.91 7.37
CA PHE A 217 -9.02 15.51 6.03
C PHE A 217 -10.45 15.96 5.85
N ARG A 218 -10.70 16.82 4.85
CA ARG A 218 -12.00 17.41 4.59
C ARG A 218 -12.43 17.13 3.15
N GLY A 219 -13.72 16.97 2.95
CA GLY A 219 -14.27 16.80 1.62
C GLY A 219 -15.75 16.50 1.65
N ILE A 220 -16.28 16.16 0.48
CA ILE A 220 -17.70 15.84 0.33
C ILE A 220 -17.82 14.37 -0.04
N VAL A 221 -18.61 13.63 0.73
CA VAL A 221 -19.06 12.29 0.36
C VAL A 221 -20.37 12.42 -0.39
N LYS A 222 -20.42 11.85 -1.59
CA LYS A 222 -21.62 11.75 -2.41
C LYS A 222 -22.14 10.33 -2.33
N ASN A 223 -23.36 10.14 -1.85
CA ASN A 223 -24.01 8.82 -1.85
C ASN A 223 -25.02 8.75 -2.98
N PHE A 224 -24.92 7.70 -3.80
CA PHE A 224 -25.77 7.46 -4.95
C PHE A 224 -26.74 6.29 -4.72
N CYS A 225 -26.52 5.45 -3.72
CA CYS A 225 -27.38 4.30 -3.45
C CYS A 225 -28.34 4.55 -2.29
N ARG A 226 -29.53 3.93 -2.38
CA ARG A 226 -30.41 3.77 -1.22
C ARG A 226 -29.87 2.62 -0.38
N LYS A 227 -30.10 2.66 0.93
CA LYS A 227 -29.69 1.57 1.84
C LYS A 227 -30.27 0.25 1.34
N GLY A 228 -29.41 -0.74 1.10
CA GLY A 228 -29.79 -2.07 0.63
C GLY A 228 -30.01 -2.20 -0.89
N HIS A 229 -29.64 -1.21 -1.69
CA HIS A 229 -29.80 -1.24 -3.15
C HIS A 229 -28.54 -0.75 -3.87
N ASP A 230 -28.26 -1.30 -5.05
CA ASP A 230 -27.20 -0.82 -5.95
C ASP A 230 -27.59 0.50 -6.64
N ARG A 231 -26.64 1.13 -7.33
CA ARG A 231 -26.91 2.39 -8.03
C ARG A 231 -27.76 2.09 -9.24
N VAL A 232 -28.79 2.89 -9.44
CA VAL A 232 -29.48 2.91 -10.73
C VAL A 232 -28.50 3.45 -11.77
N ILE A 233 -28.15 2.66 -12.79
CA ILE A 233 -27.15 3.01 -13.84
C ILE A 233 -27.36 4.42 -14.43
N GLN A 234 -28.61 4.85 -14.56
CA GLN A 234 -28.98 6.15 -15.13
C GLN A 234 -28.83 7.32 -14.14
N GLN A 235 -28.54 7.05 -12.87
CA GLN A 235 -28.46 8.05 -11.83
C GLN A 235 -27.18 8.88 -11.95
N LYS A 236 -27.33 10.09 -12.49
CA LYS A 236 -26.24 11.07 -12.67
C LYS A 236 -25.98 11.93 -11.44
N LYS A 237 -26.96 12.07 -10.53
CA LYS A 237 -26.87 12.92 -9.33
C LYS A 237 -26.86 12.08 -8.04
N PRO A 238 -26.11 12.49 -7.00
CA PRO A 238 -26.16 11.80 -5.73
C PRO A 238 -27.50 12.04 -5.02
N LEU A 239 -27.94 11.03 -4.26
CA LEU A 239 -29.12 11.11 -3.38
C LEU A 239 -28.83 12.01 -2.19
N THR A 240 -27.63 11.90 -1.61
CA THR A 240 -27.18 12.75 -0.51
C THR A 240 -25.75 13.22 -0.74
N LYS A 241 -25.45 14.40 -0.19
CA LYS A 241 -24.11 14.95 -0.10
C LYS A 241 -23.86 15.31 1.34
N GLU A 242 -22.73 14.88 1.88
CA GLU A 242 -22.36 15.16 3.25
C GLU A 242 -20.94 15.73 3.29
N GLU A 243 -20.78 16.87 3.94
CA GLU A 243 -19.46 17.37 4.30
C GLU A 243 -18.90 16.53 5.43
N ILE A 244 -17.76 15.91 5.17
CA ILE A 244 -17.05 15.14 6.18
C ILE A 244 -15.77 15.84 6.58
N SER A 245 -15.42 15.66 7.85
CA SER A 245 -14.16 16.08 8.41
C SER A 245 -13.66 14.96 9.30
N ILE A 246 -12.46 14.48 9.01
CA ILE A 246 -11.67 13.57 9.82
C ILE A 246 -10.60 14.42 10.48
N ARG A 247 -10.55 14.39 11.82
CA ARG A 247 -9.56 15.11 12.60
C ARG A 247 -8.73 14.12 13.41
N ILE A 248 -7.41 14.26 13.33
CA ILE A 248 -6.44 13.49 14.11
C ILE A 248 -5.63 14.49 14.93
N ASP A 249 -5.62 14.32 16.24
CA ASP A 249 -4.93 15.23 17.16
C ASP A 249 -3.79 14.52 17.87
N TYR A 250 -2.70 15.23 18.11
CA TYR A 250 -1.61 14.80 18.97
C TYR A 250 -1.85 15.32 20.39
N ASN A 251 -1.90 14.40 21.36
CA ASN A 251 -2.19 14.73 22.76
C ASN A 251 -0.95 14.90 23.64
N GLY A 252 0.24 15.07 23.04
CA GLY A 252 1.53 15.10 23.75
C GLY A 252 2.21 13.74 23.86
N LYS A 253 1.49 12.63 23.62
CA LYS A 253 2.06 11.27 23.64
C LYS A 253 1.80 10.51 22.35
N PHE A 254 0.56 10.50 21.89
CA PHE A 254 0.11 9.72 20.75
C PHE A 254 -0.81 10.54 19.86
N TRP A 255 -0.90 10.13 18.59
CA TRP A 255 -1.92 10.61 17.67
C TRP A 255 -3.22 9.84 17.89
N VAL A 256 -4.32 10.56 18.02
CA VAL A 256 -5.64 10.00 18.26
C VAL A 256 -6.65 10.54 17.25
N TYR A 257 -7.51 9.66 16.76
CA TYR A 257 -8.68 10.08 16.00
C TYR A 257 -9.66 10.80 16.92
N ASN A 258 -10.08 12.01 16.54
CA ASN A 258 -11.00 12.81 17.31
C ASN A 258 -12.44 12.41 16.99
N GLU A 259 -13.19 11.94 17.99
CA GLU A 259 -14.57 11.48 17.83
C GLU A 259 -15.57 12.60 17.44
N ARG A 260 -15.18 13.88 17.56
CA ARG A 260 -15.95 15.01 17.01
C ARG A 260 -15.90 15.10 15.48
N SER A 261 -15.09 14.26 14.84
CA SER A 261 -15.09 14.07 13.39
C SER A 261 -16.50 13.72 12.92
N LYS A 262 -16.99 14.41 11.89
CA LYS A 262 -18.33 14.16 11.32
C LYS A 262 -18.37 12.89 10.46
N TYR A 263 -17.25 12.18 10.35
CA TYR A 263 -17.13 10.99 9.55
C TYR A 263 -17.83 9.80 10.21
N LYS A 264 -18.92 9.33 9.59
CA LYS A 264 -19.59 8.07 9.93
C LYS A 264 -19.19 7.02 8.90
N PHE A 265 -18.64 5.92 9.39
CA PHE A 265 -18.25 4.79 8.58
C PHE A 265 -19.48 4.01 8.07
N TRP A 266 -19.37 3.43 6.87
CA TRP A 266 -20.34 2.54 6.22
C TRP A 266 -19.78 1.13 6.04
#